data_AF-U9TGB7-F1
#
_entry.id   AF-U9TGB7-F1
#
_cell.length_a   1.000
_cell.length_b   1.000
_cell.length_c   1.000
_cell.angle_alpha   90.00
_cell.angle_beta   90.00
_cell.angle_gamma   90.00
#
_symmetry.space_group_name_H-M   'P 1'
#
loop_
_entity.id
_entity.type
_entity.pdbx_description
1 polymer ?
#
loop_
_entity_poly.entity_id
_entity_poly.type
_entity_poly.pdbx_seq_one_letter_code
_entity_poly.pdbx_strand_id
1 'polypeptide(L)'
;FHGIHRKTVDEKLTNFWKALKNTAELDDNDFLELSGEAHFFGKNSKPSKLLIRKYYDDLILVVFDDNVRKLRISENPEIGKTFFRYYILYHLAVFNYTVIYEICIMNEPSRVILFDHEGWAFCLHKTFHFDEINRYLDDSSVWYVVDGKEPDIVEAKTILICSPLNAHHKEFDKKIPSVRYMPIWS
;
A
#
# COMPACT_ATOMS: atom_id res chain seq x y z
N PHE A 1 29.93 -6.39 -14.21
CA PHE A 1 29.98 -6.67 -12.76
C PHE A 1 28.56 -6.87 -12.26
N HIS A 2 28.08 -8.11 -12.16
CA HIS A 2 26.80 -8.44 -11.52
C HIS A 2 27.10 -8.80 -10.07
N GLY A 3 27.13 -7.80 -9.18
CA GLY A 3 27.04 -8.07 -7.75
C GLY A 3 25.62 -8.54 -7.47
N ILE A 4 25.46 -9.72 -6.87
CA ILE A 4 24.16 -10.14 -6.34
C ILE A 4 23.82 -9.18 -5.19
N HIS A 5 23.00 -8.18 -5.48
CA HIS A 5 22.49 -7.29 -4.45
C HIS A 5 21.48 -8.08 -3.61
N ARG A 6 21.91 -8.51 -2.42
CA ARG A 6 21.06 -9.25 -1.50
C ARG A 6 20.03 -8.28 -0.92
N LYS A 7 18.75 -8.67 -0.90
CA LYS A 7 17.74 -7.90 -0.17
C LYS A 7 18.06 -7.92 1.32
N THR A 8 17.91 -6.78 1.96
CA THR A 8 18.14 -6.61 3.40
C THR A 8 16.81 -6.34 4.08
N VAL A 9 16.60 -6.98 5.22
CA VAL A 9 15.43 -6.76 6.07
C VAL A 9 15.47 -5.33 6.60
N ASP A 10 14.34 -4.63 6.51
CA ASP A 10 14.13 -3.37 7.20
C ASP A 10 13.40 -3.65 8.52
N GLU A 11 14.11 -3.54 9.64
CA GLU A 11 13.58 -3.89 10.96
C GLU A 11 12.39 -3.02 11.36
N LYS A 12 12.39 -1.73 10.99
CA LYS A 12 11.32 -0.80 11.37
C LYS A 12 10.05 -1.07 10.58
N LEU A 13 10.18 -1.32 9.27
CA LEU A 13 9.05 -1.72 8.43
C LEU A 13 8.55 -3.11 8.80
N THR A 14 9.44 -4.02 9.18
CA THR A 14 9.09 -5.36 9.66
C THR A 14 8.26 -5.27 10.94
N ASN A 15 8.68 -4.46 11.90
CA ASN A 15 7.93 -4.24 13.14
C ASN A 15 6.56 -3.63 12.86
N PHE A 16 6.47 -2.66 11.95
CA PHE A 16 5.20 -2.10 11.49
C PHE A 16 4.29 -3.16 10.86
N TRP A 17 4.80 -3.98 9.94
CA TRP A 17 4.01 -4.99 9.25
C TRP A 17 3.52 -6.10 10.18
N LYS A 18 4.39 -6.57 11.09
CA LYS A 18 4.01 -7.53 12.14
C LYS A 18 2.98 -6.94 13.10
N ALA A 19 3.12 -5.66 13.46
CA ALA A 19 2.14 -4.99 14.31
C ALA A 19 0.76 -4.98 13.66
N LEU A 20 0.66 -4.61 12.37
CA LEU A 20 -0.60 -4.67 11.62
C LEU A 20 -1.21 -6.09 11.59
N LYS A 21 -0.38 -7.09 11.27
CA LYS A 21 -0.81 -8.49 11.18
C LYS A 21 -1.32 -9.04 12.52
N ASN A 22 -0.75 -8.58 13.63
CA ASN A 22 -1.14 -8.99 14.97
C ASN A 22 -2.28 -8.14 15.57
N THR A 23 -2.70 -7.06 14.91
CA THR A 23 -3.85 -6.27 15.35
C THR A 23 -5.13 -7.05 15.03
N ALA A 24 -5.67 -7.72 16.04
CA ALA A 24 -6.81 -8.63 15.89
C ALA A 24 -8.10 -7.89 15.52
N GLU A 25 -8.39 -6.75 16.15
CA GLU A 25 -9.64 -6.01 15.99
C GLU A 25 -9.41 -4.49 16.17
N LEU A 26 -10.31 -3.67 15.63
CA LEU A 26 -10.39 -2.23 15.93
C LEU A 26 -10.90 -2.06 17.37
N ASP A 27 -10.49 -0.99 18.05
CA ASP A 27 -11.03 -0.69 19.37
C ASP A 27 -12.50 -0.25 19.31
N ASP A 28 -13.18 -0.20 20.48
CA ASP A 28 -14.59 0.18 20.62
C ASP A 28 -14.92 1.59 20.07
N ASN A 29 -13.91 2.39 19.73
CA ASN A 29 -14.05 3.75 19.20
C ASN A 29 -13.61 3.85 17.74
N ASP A 30 -13.60 2.73 17.00
CA ASP A 30 -13.20 2.63 15.60
C ASP A 30 -11.73 3.01 15.37
N PHE A 31 -10.83 2.87 16.35
CA PHE A 31 -9.41 3.11 16.11
C PHE A 31 -8.64 1.84 15.80
N LEU A 32 -7.80 1.93 14.78
CA LEU A 32 -6.72 1.00 14.52
C LEU A 32 -5.48 1.45 15.30
N GLU A 33 -5.09 0.66 16.30
CA GLU A 33 -3.89 0.88 17.11
C GLU A 33 -2.85 -0.20 16.84
N LEU A 34 -1.63 0.22 16.51
CA LEU A 34 -0.50 -0.68 16.30
C LEU A 34 -0.03 -1.23 17.65
N SER A 35 0.23 -2.54 17.73
CA SER A 35 0.75 -3.16 18.94
C SER A 35 2.16 -2.67 19.27
N GLY A 36 2.46 -2.48 20.57
CA GLY A 36 3.79 -2.16 21.06
C GLY A 36 4.25 -0.74 20.71
N GLU A 37 5.54 -0.57 20.41
CA GLU A 37 6.15 0.72 20.04
C GLU A 37 6.18 0.97 18.53
N ALA A 38 5.34 0.24 17.77
CA ALA A 38 5.32 0.37 16.32
C ALA A 38 4.63 1.68 15.88
N HIS A 39 5.19 2.29 14.86
CA HIS A 39 4.62 3.46 14.19
C HIS A 39 4.32 3.13 12.73
N PHE A 40 3.34 3.82 12.13
CA PHE A 40 3.04 3.61 10.71
C PHE A 40 4.28 3.84 9.82
N PHE A 41 4.55 2.91 8.90
CA PHE A 41 5.80 2.83 8.11
C PHE A 41 7.11 2.84 8.94
N GLY A 42 7.06 2.48 10.22
CA GLY A 42 8.25 2.45 11.08
C GLY A 42 8.86 3.83 11.35
N LYS A 43 8.10 4.92 11.20
CA LYS A 43 8.57 6.30 11.40
C LYS A 43 8.00 6.90 12.67
N ASN A 44 8.85 7.26 13.63
CA ASN A 44 8.43 7.86 14.91
C ASN A 44 7.67 9.19 14.74
N SER A 45 7.84 9.88 13.61
CA SER A 45 7.06 11.08 13.27
C SER A 45 5.64 10.80 12.78
N LYS A 46 5.29 9.52 12.61
CA LYS A 46 3.94 9.05 12.25
C LYS A 46 3.23 8.53 13.49
N PRO A 47 1.89 8.61 13.52
CA PRO A 47 1.12 8.10 14.66
C PRO A 47 1.29 6.57 14.81
N SER A 48 0.90 6.06 15.97
CA SER A 48 0.70 4.62 16.24
C SER A 48 -0.78 4.23 16.26
N LYS A 49 -1.70 5.21 16.22
CA LYS A 49 -3.15 5.03 16.29
C LYS A 49 -3.87 5.83 15.19
N LEU A 50 -4.93 5.27 14.62
CA LEU A 50 -5.64 5.82 13.48
C LEU A 50 -7.16 5.66 13.63
N LEU A 51 -7.91 6.75 13.51
CA LEU A 51 -9.37 6.66 13.48
C LEU A 51 -9.83 6.11 12.13
N ILE A 52 -10.51 4.96 12.13
CA ILE A 52 -11.19 4.39 10.97
C ILE A 52 -12.49 5.16 10.76
N ARG A 53 -12.72 5.57 9.51
CA ARG A 53 -13.94 6.29 9.14
C ARG A 53 -14.96 5.29 8.62
N LYS A 54 -16.24 5.54 8.90
CA LYS A 54 -17.34 4.65 8.47
C LYS A 54 -17.30 4.28 6.97
N TYR A 55 -16.96 5.23 6.09
CA TYR A 55 -16.89 4.97 4.65
C TYR A 55 -15.65 4.16 4.21
N TYR A 56 -14.67 3.93 5.10
CA TYR A 56 -13.52 3.09 4.79
C TYR A 56 -13.94 1.64 4.58
N ASP A 57 -14.96 1.17 5.29
CA ASP A 57 -15.46 -0.20 5.14
C ASP A 57 -16.14 -0.39 3.78
N ASP A 58 -16.93 0.58 3.32
CA ASP A 58 -17.50 0.53 1.97
C ASP A 58 -16.41 0.50 0.88
N LEU A 59 -15.32 1.25 1.08
CA LEU A 59 -14.18 1.24 0.16
C LEU A 59 -13.40 -0.07 0.22
N ILE A 60 -13.25 -0.67 1.41
CA ILE A 60 -12.49 -1.92 1.56
C ILE A 60 -13.19 -3.07 0.83
N LEU A 61 -14.52 -3.10 0.83
CA LEU A 61 -15.30 -4.07 0.04
C LEU A 61 -14.97 -4.00 -1.45
N VAL A 62 -14.81 -2.78 -1.99
CA VAL A 62 -14.40 -2.59 -3.40
C VAL A 62 -12.94 -2.97 -3.63
N VAL A 63 -12.06 -2.70 -2.66
CA VAL A 63 -10.64 -3.10 -2.72
C VAL A 63 -10.52 -4.62 -2.85
N PHE A 64 -11.30 -5.37 -2.06
CA PHE A 64 -11.25 -6.84 -2.04
C PHE A 64 -12.20 -7.55 -3.02
N ASP A 65 -12.94 -6.81 -3.86
CA ASP A 65 -13.71 -7.42 -4.94
C ASP A 65 -12.78 -8.10 -5.96
N ASP A 66 -12.89 -9.42 -6.10
CA ASP A 66 -12.05 -10.22 -7.01
C ASP A 66 -12.27 -9.87 -8.49
N ASN A 67 -13.42 -9.30 -8.84
CA ASN A 67 -13.70 -8.82 -10.19
C ASN A 67 -12.95 -7.50 -10.49
N VAL A 68 -12.47 -6.82 -9.46
CA VAL A 68 -11.70 -5.57 -9.59
C VAL A 68 -10.22 -5.88 -9.47
N ARG A 69 -9.53 -6.01 -10.61
CA ARG A 69 -8.07 -6.21 -10.65
C ARG A 69 -7.26 -4.91 -10.65
N LYS A 70 -7.87 -3.82 -11.10
CA LYS A 70 -7.26 -2.50 -11.24
C LYS A 70 -8.19 -1.46 -10.62
N LEU A 71 -7.76 -0.89 -9.51
CA LEU A 71 -8.55 0.07 -8.74
C LEU A 71 -7.80 1.40 -8.66
N ARG A 72 -8.49 2.48 -8.96
CA ARG A 72 -8.04 3.85 -8.70
C ARG A 72 -8.85 4.45 -7.57
N ILE A 73 -8.16 4.91 -6.54
CA ILE A 73 -8.75 5.62 -5.42
C ILE A 73 -8.28 7.07 -5.48
N SER A 74 -9.21 7.95 -5.82
CA SER A 74 -9.00 9.37 -5.96
C SER A 74 -9.61 10.13 -4.78
N GLU A 75 -8.99 11.23 -4.39
CA GLU A 75 -9.51 12.14 -3.34
C GLU A 75 -9.00 13.55 -3.62
N ASN A 76 -9.71 14.57 -3.17
CA ASN A 76 -9.17 15.92 -3.14
C ASN A 76 -8.07 16.03 -2.06
N PRO A 77 -7.10 16.95 -2.22
CA PRO A 77 -6.10 17.25 -1.19
C PRO A 77 -6.78 17.53 0.16
N GLU A 78 -6.17 17.09 1.28
CA GLU A 78 -6.60 17.30 2.68
C GLU A 78 -7.70 16.38 3.25
N ILE A 79 -8.20 15.38 2.51
CA ILE A 79 -9.39 14.63 2.95
C ILE A 79 -9.08 13.37 3.78
N GLY A 80 -8.08 12.55 3.45
CA GLY A 80 -7.83 11.32 4.23
C GLY A 80 -6.85 10.29 3.64
N LYS A 81 -6.35 10.49 2.41
CA LYS A 81 -5.44 9.57 1.66
C LYS A 81 -4.39 8.92 2.50
N THR A 82 -3.76 9.77 3.30
CA THR A 82 -2.62 9.35 4.10
C THR A 82 -2.99 8.28 5.11
N PHE A 83 -4.23 8.28 5.57
CA PHE A 83 -4.73 7.36 6.58
C PHE A 83 -5.42 6.15 5.95
N PHE A 84 -6.16 6.31 4.84
CA PHE A 84 -6.79 5.17 4.18
C PHE A 84 -5.78 4.16 3.62
N ARG A 85 -4.60 4.60 3.15
CA ARG A 85 -3.53 3.65 2.75
C ARG A 85 -3.10 2.73 3.88
N TYR A 86 -3.12 3.21 5.12
CA TYR A 86 -2.78 2.38 6.27
C TYR A 86 -3.86 1.35 6.54
N TYR A 87 -5.12 1.71 6.30
CA TYR A 87 -6.23 0.79 6.43
C TYR A 87 -6.21 -0.30 5.35
N ILE A 88 -5.85 0.03 4.10
CA ILE A 88 -5.58 -0.99 3.07
C ILE A 88 -4.46 -1.93 3.52
N LEU A 89 -3.32 -1.39 3.97
CA LEU A 89 -2.19 -2.19 4.44
C LEU A 89 -2.56 -3.07 5.64
N TYR A 90 -3.39 -2.57 6.56
CA TYR A 90 -3.91 -3.34 7.68
C TYR A 90 -4.64 -4.61 7.23
N HIS A 91 -5.64 -4.47 6.37
CA HIS A 91 -6.40 -5.61 5.85
C HIS A 91 -5.50 -6.58 5.07
N LEU A 92 -4.58 -6.06 4.24
CA LEU A 92 -3.61 -6.89 3.52
C LEU A 92 -2.70 -7.69 4.48
N ALA A 93 -2.30 -7.10 5.60
CA ALA A 93 -1.48 -7.76 6.62
C ALA A 93 -2.24 -8.86 7.34
N VAL A 94 -3.46 -8.55 7.81
CA VAL A 94 -4.34 -9.49 8.53
C VAL A 94 -4.67 -10.70 7.66
N PHE A 95 -4.91 -10.49 6.37
CA PHE A 95 -5.18 -11.57 5.42
C PHE A 95 -3.92 -12.25 4.85
N ASN A 96 -2.72 -11.93 5.36
CA ASN A 96 -1.45 -12.56 4.97
C ASN A 96 -1.10 -12.42 3.48
N TYR A 97 -1.44 -11.29 2.85
CA TYR A 97 -1.05 -11.04 1.47
C TYR A 97 0.41 -10.57 1.37
N THR A 98 1.06 -10.94 0.28
CA THR A 98 2.33 -10.31 -0.15
C THR A 98 2.01 -9.01 -0.88
N VAL A 99 2.73 -7.93 -0.54
CA VAL A 99 2.49 -6.58 -1.06
C VAL A 99 3.78 -5.97 -1.58
N ILE A 100 3.74 -5.48 -2.83
CA ILE A 100 4.71 -4.49 -3.32
C ILE A 100 4.09 -3.11 -3.13
N TYR A 101 4.68 -2.32 -2.24
CA TYR A 101 4.26 -0.95 -1.99
C TYR A 101 5.25 0.03 -2.61
N GLU A 102 4.77 0.84 -3.53
CA GLU A 102 5.57 1.84 -4.23
C GLU A 102 5.07 3.25 -3.93
N ILE A 103 5.98 4.11 -3.47
CA ILE A 103 5.68 5.48 -3.12
C ILE A 103 6.46 6.46 -3.98
N CYS A 104 5.78 7.47 -4.50
CA CYS A 104 6.41 8.59 -5.16
C CYS A 104 7.07 9.50 -4.11
N ILE A 105 8.35 9.27 -3.82
CA ILE A 105 9.18 10.23 -3.08
C ILE A 105 10.08 10.92 -4.11
N MET A 106 9.93 12.24 -4.25
CA MET A 106 10.69 13.01 -5.25
C MET A 106 12.21 12.83 -5.18
N ASN A 107 12.73 12.41 -4.02
CA ASN A 107 14.17 12.21 -3.78
C ASN A 107 14.60 10.73 -3.82
N GLU A 108 13.68 9.76 -3.86
CA GLU A 108 13.99 8.31 -3.92
C GLU A 108 12.99 7.53 -4.81
N PRO A 109 12.82 7.89 -6.10
CA PRO A 109 11.83 7.27 -6.98
C PRO A 109 12.17 5.81 -7.36
N SER A 110 13.36 5.32 -6.99
CA SER A 110 13.88 4.03 -7.40
C SER A 110 13.70 2.93 -6.37
N ARG A 111 12.90 3.14 -5.30
CA ARG A 111 12.69 2.15 -4.24
C ARG A 111 11.23 1.70 -4.14
N VAL A 112 11.06 0.42 -3.81
CA VAL A 112 9.78 -0.19 -3.44
C VAL A 112 9.95 -0.91 -2.11
N ILE A 113 8.86 -1.05 -1.37
CA ILE A 113 8.82 -1.85 -0.15
C ILE A 113 8.14 -3.17 -0.50
N LEU A 114 8.79 -4.29 -0.23
CA LEU A 114 8.18 -5.61 -0.24
C LEU A 114 7.76 -5.94 1.19
N PHE A 115 6.46 -6.12 1.43
CA PHE A 115 5.94 -6.78 2.62
C PHE A 115 5.57 -8.21 2.22
N ASP A 116 6.17 -9.21 2.87
CA ASP A 116 5.84 -10.61 2.58
C ASP A 116 4.76 -11.14 3.52
N HIS A 117 4.18 -12.27 3.12
CA HIS A 117 3.16 -12.99 3.89
C HIS A 117 3.70 -13.55 5.23
N GLU A 118 5.01 -13.73 5.39
CA GLU A 118 5.63 -14.22 6.63
C GLU A 118 5.76 -13.12 7.69
N GLY A 119 5.61 -11.85 7.30
CA GLY A 119 5.70 -10.71 8.21
C GLY A 119 7.01 -9.93 8.10
N TRP A 120 7.83 -10.17 7.09
CA TRP A 120 9.05 -9.40 6.85
C TRP A 120 8.82 -8.25 5.88
N ALA A 121 9.61 -7.19 6.05
CA ALA A 121 9.63 -6.06 5.14
C ALA A 121 11.04 -5.82 4.58
N PHE A 122 11.13 -5.48 3.30
CA PHE A 122 12.37 -5.23 2.59
C PHE A 122 12.27 -3.94 1.77
N CYS A 123 13.29 -3.10 1.82
CA CYS A 123 13.43 -1.97 0.90
C CYS A 123 14.26 -2.42 -0.31
N LEU A 124 13.62 -2.51 -1.48
CA LEU A 124 14.25 -2.99 -2.72
C LEU A 124 14.50 -1.82 -3.67
N HIS A 125 15.69 -1.78 -4.26
CA HIS A 125 16.01 -0.84 -5.33
C HIS A 125 15.60 -1.41 -6.70
N LYS A 126 14.77 -0.69 -7.45
CA LYS A 126 14.19 -1.12 -8.74
C LYS A 126 15.23 -1.60 -9.75
N THR A 127 16.39 -0.96 -9.82
CA THR A 127 17.47 -1.37 -10.75
C THR A 127 18.22 -2.60 -10.29
N PHE A 128 18.47 -2.74 -8.98
CA PHE A 128 19.31 -3.83 -8.46
C PHE A 128 18.52 -5.10 -8.16
N HIS A 129 17.22 -4.96 -7.95
CA HIS A 129 16.28 -6.04 -7.64
C HIS A 129 15.21 -6.18 -8.72
N PHE A 130 15.49 -5.75 -9.95
CA PHE A 130 14.53 -5.74 -11.06
C PHE A 130 13.84 -7.11 -11.23
N ASP A 131 14.62 -8.18 -11.38
CA ASP A 131 14.09 -9.53 -11.56
C ASP A 131 13.32 -10.05 -10.34
N GLU A 132 13.68 -9.63 -9.13
CA GLU A 132 12.95 -10.01 -7.92
C GLU A 132 11.61 -9.28 -7.83
N ILE A 133 11.59 -7.97 -8.09
CA ILE A 133 10.38 -7.15 -8.07
C ILE A 133 9.41 -7.64 -9.15
N ASN A 134 9.88 -7.85 -10.39
CA ASN A 134 9.00 -8.30 -11.48
C ASN A 134 8.41 -9.68 -11.21
N ARG A 135 9.15 -10.59 -10.58
CA ARG A 135 8.59 -11.90 -10.20
C ARG A 135 7.38 -11.77 -9.28
N TYR A 136 7.39 -10.81 -8.35
CA TYR A 136 6.21 -10.53 -7.52
C TYR A 136 5.11 -9.83 -8.31
N LEU A 137 5.46 -8.90 -9.19
CA LEU A 137 4.48 -8.15 -9.98
C LEU A 137 3.79 -9.01 -11.06
N ASP A 138 4.43 -10.08 -11.53
CA ASP A 138 3.88 -11.07 -12.46
C ASP A 138 2.98 -12.12 -11.76
N ASP A 139 2.91 -12.10 -10.42
CA ASP A 139 2.06 -13.00 -9.63
C ASP A 139 0.70 -12.35 -9.32
N SER A 140 -0.36 -12.95 -9.84
CA SER A 140 -1.74 -12.46 -9.65
C SER A 140 -2.25 -12.50 -8.19
N SER A 141 -1.58 -13.23 -7.29
CA SER A 141 -1.88 -13.28 -5.85
C SER A 141 -1.23 -12.14 -5.05
N VAL A 142 -0.26 -11.44 -5.65
CA VAL A 142 0.42 -10.29 -5.05
C VAL A 142 -0.40 -9.02 -5.23
N TRP A 143 -0.35 -8.15 -4.22
CA TRP A 143 -0.95 -6.83 -4.26
C TRP A 143 0.10 -5.77 -4.58
N TYR A 144 -0.16 -4.96 -5.59
CA TYR A 144 0.68 -3.84 -5.97
C TYR A 144 0.00 -2.53 -5.60
N VAL A 145 0.48 -1.88 -4.55
CA VAL A 145 -0.08 -0.62 -4.05
C VAL A 145 0.84 0.51 -4.45
N VAL A 146 0.31 1.47 -5.22
CA VAL A 146 1.07 2.59 -5.76
C VAL A 146 0.51 3.91 -5.27
N ASP A 147 1.37 4.74 -4.70
CA ASP A 147 1.00 6.03 -4.13
C ASP A 147 1.68 7.19 -4.86
N GLY A 148 0.85 8.04 -5.48
CA GLY A 148 1.27 9.33 -6.03
C GLY A 148 2.08 9.27 -7.33
N LYS A 149 2.08 8.14 -8.05
CA LYS A 149 2.69 8.01 -9.39
C LYS A 149 1.92 7.03 -10.28
N GLU A 150 2.19 7.06 -11.57
CA GLU A 150 1.64 6.08 -12.50
C GLU A 150 2.18 4.67 -12.17
N PRO A 151 1.28 3.67 -12.03
CA PRO A 151 1.67 2.29 -11.76
C PRO A 151 2.20 1.60 -13.03
N ASP A 152 3.12 0.66 -12.84
CA ASP A 152 3.52 -0.27 -13.89
C ASP A 152 2.33 -1.18 -14.30
N ILE A 153 2.29 -1.61 -15.57
CA ILE A 153 1.25 -2.53 -16.07
C ILE A 153 1.71 -3.95 -15.80
N VAL A 154 1.04 -4.61 -14.84
CA VAL A 154 1.46 -5.90 -14.27
C VAL A 154 0.26 -6.81 -13.99
N GLU A 155 0.52 -8.09 -13.67
CA GLU A 155 -0.52 -9.09 -13.37
C GLU A 155 -1.02 -9.03 -11.92
N ALA A 156 -0.18 -8.57 -10.99
CA ALA A 156 -0.53 -8.29 -9.61
C ALA A 156 -1.78 -7.39 -9.51
N LYS A 157 -2.57 -7.57 -8.44
CA LYS A 157 -3.76 -6.74 -8.21
C LYS A 157 -3.32 -5.33 -7.85
N THR A 158 -3.64 -4.35 -8.70
CA THR A 158 -3.09 -2.99 -8.60
C THR A 158 -4.08 -2.02 -7.97
N ILE A 159 -3.66 -1.36 -6.89
CA ILE A 159 -4.36 -0.23 -6.27
C ILE A 159 -3.53 1.03 -6.49
N LEU A 160 -4.04 1.96 -7.28
CA LEU A 160 -3.48 3.30 -7.42
C LEU A 160 -4.18 4.27 -6.46
N ILE A 161 -3.42 4.84 -5.53
CA ILE A 161 -3.87 5.90 -4.62
C ILE A 161 -3.27 7.21 -5.15
N CYS A 162 -4.12 8.13 -5.60
CA CYS A 162 -3.64 9.35 -6.25
C CYS A 162 -4.55 10.56 -6.01
N SER A 163 -4.00 11.77 -6.13
CA SER A 163 -4.78 13.01 -6.25
C SER A 163 -5.67 12.97 -7.51
N PRO A 164 -6.79 13.72 -7.60
CA PRO A 164 -7.70 13.66 -8.75
C PRO A 164 -7.14 14.40 -9.98
N LEU A 165 -5.90 14.91 -9.91
CA LEU A 165 -5.29 15.65 -11.00
C LEU A 165 -4.98 14.70 -12.18
N ASN A 166 -5.89 14.65 -13.14
CA ASN A 166 -5.97 13.70 -14.26
C ASN A 166 -4.74 13.66 -15.19
N ALA A 167 -3.79 14.59 -15.07
CA ALA A 167 -2.66 14.69 -16.01
C ALA A 167 -1.63 13.56 -15.85
N HIS A 168 -1.54 12.92 -14.68
CA HIS A 168 -0.41 12.04 -14.32
C HIS A 168 -0.66 10.53 -14.45
N HIS A 169 -1.87 10.10 -14.82
CA HIS A 169 -2.26 8.67 -14.76
C HIS A 169 -3.04 8.21 -16.01
N LYS A 170 -2.78 8.85 -17.16
CA LYS A 170 -3.56 8.64 -18.39
C LYS A 170 -3.42 7.22 -18.95
N GLU A 171 -2.26 6.57 -18.82
CA GLU A 171 -2.10 5.20 -19.35
C GLU A 171 -2.80 4.18 -18.47
N PHE A 172 -2.83 4.40 -17.16
CA PHE A 172 -3.62 3.58 -16.25
C PHE A 172 -5.12 3.72 -16.52
N ASP A 173 -5.62 4.94 -16.72
CA ASP A 173 -7.04 5.21 -16.99
C ASP A 173 -7.51 4.57 -18.31
N LYS A 174 -6.63 4.44 -19.32
CA LYS A 174 -6.94 3.70 -20.57
C LYS A 174 -7.25 2.22 -20.34
N LYS A 175 -6.83 1.66 -19.20
CA LYS A 175 -7.16 0.28 -18.81
C LYS A 175 -8.50 0.16 -18.09
N ILE A 176 -9.29 1.24 -18.05
CA ILE A 176 -10.65 1.31 -17.49
C ILE A 176 -10.66 0.75 -16.06
N PRO A 177 -9.85 1.32 -15.13
CA PRO A 177 -9.87 0.88 -13.75
C PRO A 177 -11.24 1.18 -13.14
N SER A 178 -11.60 0.40 -12.12
CA SER A 178 -12.68 0.83 -11.23
C SER A 178 -12.21 2.09 -10.52
N VAL A 179 -12.99 3.18 -10.58
CA VAL A 179 -12.64 4.46 -9.95
C VAL A 179 -13.55 4.67 -8.74
N ARG A 180 -12.96 5.06 -7.60
CA ARG A 180 -13.70 5.49 -6.40
C ARG A 180 -13.19 6.85 -5.94
N TYR A 181 -14.12 7.68 -5.48
CA TYR A 181 -13.84 8.99 -4.90
C TYR A 181 -14.17 8.97 -3.42
N MET A 182 -13.27 9.49 -2.58
CA MET A 182 -13.60 9.67 -1.17
C MET A 182 -14.50 10.88 -0.96
N PRO A 183 -15.52 10.79 -0.09
CA PRO A 183 -16.39 11.90 0.23
C PRO A 183 -15.64 13.02 0.95
N ILE A 184 -16.14 14.24 0.81
CA ILE A 184 -15.65 15.44 1.51
C ILE A 184 -16.06 15.34 2.99
N TRP A 185 -15.25 15.92 3.89
CA TRP A 185 -15.58 16.03 5.31
C TRP A 185 -16.99 16.60 5.53
N SER A 186 -17.77 15.94 6.39
CA SER A 186 -18.98 16.48 7.01
C SER A 186 -18.95 16.17 8.50
#